data_AF-A0A392WDX1-F1
#
_entry.id   AF-A0A392WDX1-F1
#
_cell.length_a   1.000
_cell.length_b   1.000
_cell.length_c   1.000
_cell.angle_alpha   90.00
_cell.angle_beta   90.00
_cell.angle_gamma   90.00
#
_symmetry.space_group_name_H-M   'P 1'
#
loop_
_entity.id
_entity.type
_entity.pdbx_description
1 polymer ?
#
loop_
_entity_poly.entity_id
_entity_poly.type
_entity_poly.pdbx_seq_one_letter_code
_entity_poly.pdbx_strand_id
1 'polypeptide(L)' 'LAVPHIDVIYPEKVLGSRITIQEGVKVPQSLIQWKDKSIDDVTWENDAYMKGQFPDFSLEDKAVLE' A
#
# COMPACT_ATOMS: atom_id res chain seq x y z
N LEU A 1 8.12 -6.68 31.20
CA LEU A 1 7.26 -5.91 30.27
C LEU A 1 7.44 -6.55 28.91
N ALA A 2 6.39 -7.13 28.33
CA ALA A 2 6.47 -7.66 26.96
C ALA A 2 6.54 -6.44 26.02
N VAL A 3 7.64 -6.30 25.28
CA VAL A 3 7.72 -5.34 24.19
C VAL A 3 6.86 -5.92 23.06
N PRO A 4 5.82 -5.22 22.57
CA PRO A 4 5.08 -5.71 21.43
C PRO A 4 6.04 -5.92 20.26
N HIS A 5 5.99 -7.10 19.66
CA HIS A 5 6.76 -7.37 18.45
C HIS A 5 6.17 -6.47 17.36
N ILE A 6 6.93 -5.47 16.94
CA ILE A 6 6.56 -4.66 15.78
C ILE A 6 6.94 -5.51 14.58
N ASP A 7 5.96 -6.20 14.01
CA ASP A 7 6.13 -6.89 12.74
C ASP A 7 6.45 -5.82 11.68
N VAL A 8 7.70 -5.78 11.25
CA VAL A 8 8.14 -4.86 10.19
C VAL A 8 7.62 -5.40 8.87
N ILE A 9 6.59 -4.77 8.33
CA ILE A 9 6.00 -5.12 7.03
C ILE A 9 6.54 -4.21 5.93
N TYR A 10 6.67 -4.77 4.73
CA TYR A 10 7.11 -4.04 3.53
C TYR A 10 6.13 -4.28 2.39
N PRO A 11 5.83 -3.28 1.56
CA PRO A 11 5.03 -3.48 0.37
C PRO A 11 5.81 -4.33 -0.65
N GLU A 12 5.10 -5.22 -1.33
CA GLU A 12 5.64 -6.06 -2.39
C GLU A 12 5.14 -5.59 -3.76
N LYS A 13 3.84 -5.35 -3.89
CA LYS A 13 3.22 -5.03 -5.18
C LYS A 13 1.96 -4.17 -5.03
N VAL A 14 1.71 -3.30 -6.02
CA VAL A 14 0.41 -2.65 -6.20
C VAL A 14 -0.47 -3.53 -7.08
N LEU A 15 -1.68 -3.82 -6.63
CA LEU A 15 -2.64 -4.68 -7.33
C LEU A 15 -3.81 -3.91 -7.93
N GLY A 16 -3.96 -2.64 -7.57
CA GLY A 16 -5.05 -1.80 -8.04
C GLY A 16 -4.93 -0.39 -7.48
N SER A 17 -5.67 0.52 -8.11
CA SER A 17 -5.76 1.92 -7.70
C SER A 17 -7.22 2.35 -7.63
N ARG A 18 -7.52 3.29 -6.75
CA ARG A 18 -8.84 3.93 -6.67
C ARG A 18 -8.71 5.36 -6.15
N ILE A 19 -9.77 6.14 -6.34
CA ILE A 19 -9.94 7.43 -5.68
C ILE A 19 -11.18 7.34 -4.80
N THR A 20 -11.01 7.66 -3.52
CA THR A 20 -12.13 7.75 -2.55
C THR A 20 -12.39 9.22 -2.20
N ILE A 21 -13.56 9.51 -1.64
CA ILE A 21 -13.86 10.83 -1.07
C ILE A 21 -13.85 10.68 0.46
N GLN A 22 -12.93 11.39 1.11
CA GLN A 22 -12.85 11.48 2.58
C GLN A 22 -13.00 12.95 2.95
N GLU A 23 -14.01 13.27 3.78
CA GLU A 23 -14.29 14.65 4.21
C GLU A 23 -14.39 15.67 3.05
N GLY A 24 -14.95 15.23 1.91
CA GLY A 24 -15.10 16.06 0.71
C GLY A 24 -13.83 16.18 -0.15
N VAL A 25 -12.72 15.57 0.27
CA VAL A 25 -11.44 15.57 -0.45
C VAL A 25 -11.25 14.27 -1.20
N LYS A 26 -10.75 14.35 -2.44
CA LYS A 26 -10.36 13.17 -3.23
C LYS A 26 -9.04 12.60 -2.69
N VAL A 27 -9.08 11.36 -2.24
CA VAL A 27 -7.93 10.65 -1.67
C VAL A 27 -7.59 9.46 -2.58
N PRO A 28 -6.46 9.51 -3.30
CA PRO A 28 -5.96 8.37 -4.07
C PRO A 28 -5.46 7.28 -3.12
N GLN A 29 -5.80 6.04 -3.43
CA GLN A 29 -5.39 4.86 -2.68
C GLN A 29 -4.91 3.76 -3.61
N SER A 30 -3.97 2.97 -3.11
CA SER A 30 -3.38 1.82 -3.79
C SER A 30 -3.68 0.55 -3.00
N LEU A 31 -4.05 -0.53 -3.70
CA LEU A 31 -4.24 -1.85 -3.10
C LEU A 31 -2.87 -2.53 -3.02
N ILE A 32 -2.38 -2.74 -1.80
CA ILE A 32 -1.02 -3.21 -1.54
C ILE A 32 -1.03 -4.69 -1.19
N GLN A 33 -0.23 -5.47 -1.91
CA GLN A 33 0.25 -6.77 -1.47
C GLN A 33 1.45 -6.55 -0.55
N TRP A 34 1.42 -7.17 0.62
CA TRP A 34 2.48 -7.08 1.61
C TRP A 34 3.41 -8.28 1.47
N LYS A 35 4.71 -8.03 1.64
CA LYS A 35 5.73 -9.06 1.63
C LYS A 35 5.44 -10.11 2.70
N ASP A 36 5.61 -11.37 2.34
CA ASP A 36 5.38 -12.53 3.23
C ASP A 36 3.93 -12.65 3.77
N LYS A 37 2.96 -12.00 3.12
CA LYS A 37 1.51 -12.10 3.43
C LYS A 37 0.74 -12.71 2.25
N SER A 38 -0.45 -13.25 2.54
CA SER A 38 -1.31 -13.81 1.49
C SER A 38 -1.88 -12.69 0.61
N ILE A 39 -2.30 -13.06 -0.61
CA ILE A 39 -3.09 -12.18 -1.46
C ILE A 39 -4.43 -11.79 -0.82
N ASP A 40 -4.91 -12.59 0.13
CA ASP A 40 -6.12 -12.30 0.90
C ASP A 40 -5.90 -11.21 1.97
N ASP A 41 -4.64 -10.94 2.33
CA ASP A 41 -4.25 -9.94 3.33
C ASP A 41 -3.92 -8.55 2.72
N VAL A 42 -4.34 -8.32 1.48
CA VAL A 42 -4.11 -7.05 0.78
C VAL A 42 -4.91 -5.90 1.43
N THR A 43 -4.34 -4.70 1.47
CA THR A 43 -5.00 -3.53 2.07
C THR A 43 -4.99 -2.32 1.17
N TRP A 44 -6.02 -1.47 1.28
CA TRP A 44 -6.08 -0.19 0.59
C TRP A 44 -5.37 0.89 1.40
N GLU A 45 -4.20 1.30 0.95
CA GLU A 45 -3.39 2.31 1.62
C GLU A 45 -3.47 3.66 0.91
N ASN A 46 -3.36 4.75 1.68
CA ASN A 46 -3.32 6.09 1.12
C ASN A 46 -1.97 6.33 0.42
N ASP A 47 -1.99 6.82 -0.81
CA ASP A 47 -0.77 7.02 -1.59
C ASP A 47 0.21 7.98 -0.89
N ALA A 48 -0.31 8.99 -0.19
CA ALA A 48 0.53 9.92 0.58
C ALA A 48 1.25 9.23 1.73
N TYR A 49 0.59 8.29 2.41
CA TYR A 49 1.19 7.48 3.46
C TYR A 49 2.27 6.56 2.89
N MET A 50 1.95 5.85 1.79
CA MET A 50 2.89 4.93 1.17
C MET A 50 4.16 5.62 0.67
N LYS A 51 4.04 6.79 0.03
CA LYS A 51 5.21 7.59 -0.41
C LYS A 51 6.05 8.08 0.77
N GLY A 52 5.43 8.35 1.91
CA GLY A 52 6.13 8.80 3.11
C GLY A 52 6.87 7.68 3.85
N GLN A 53 6.26 6.49 3.95
CA GLN A 53 6.86 5.34 4.65
C GLN A 53 7.81 4.53 3.78
N PHE A 54 7.51 4.44 2.48
CA PHE A 54 8.25 3.62 1.51
C PHE A 54 8.64 4.47 0.30
N PRO A 55 9.56 5.45 0.47
CA PRO A 55 9.92 6.39 -0.59
C PRO A 55 10.52 5.72 -1.83
N ASP A 56 11.15 4.55 -1.68
CA ASP A 56 11.72 3.76 -2.76
C ASP A 56 10.71 2.82 -3.45
N PHE A 57 9.47 2.72 -2.92
CA PHE A 57 8.43 1.88 -3.49
C PHE A 57 7.60 2.65 -4.51
N SER A 58 7.57 2.16 -5.75
CA SER A 58 6.79 2.75 -6.83
C SER A 58 5.32 2.37 -6.71
N LEU A 59 4.45 3.39 -6.52
CA LEU A 59 3.00 3.22 -6.60
C LEU A 59 2.46 3.19 -8.03
N GLU A 60 3.30 3.56 -9.00
CA GLU A 60 2.91 3.49 -10.41
C GLU A 60 2.78 2.03 -10.83
N ASP A 61 1.64 1.72 -11.44
CA ASP A 61 1.40 0.45 -12.09
C ASP A 61 2.36 0.31 -13.27
N LYS A 62 3.48 -0.39 -13.08
CA LYS A 62 4.29 -0.89 -14.19
C LYS A 62 3.57 -2.09 -14.80
N ALA A 63 2.37 -1.88 -15.35
CA ALA A 63 1.82 -2.77 -16.34
C ALA A 63 2.73 -2.69 -17.57
N VAL A 64 3.79 -3.50 -17.57
CA VAL A 64 4.39 -3.92 -18.83
C VAL A 64 3.32 -4.80 -19.47
N LEU A 65 2.56 -4.21 -20.40
CA LEU A 65 1.82 -4.99 -21.39
C LEU A 65 2.85 -5.85 -22.13
N GLU A 66 2.78 -7.17 -21.95
CA GLU A 66 3.21 -8.14 -22.96
C GLU A 66 1.96 -8.72 -23.64
#